data_AF-A0A419X8Y1-F1
#
_entry.id   AF-A0A419X8Y1-F1
#
_cell.length_a   1.000
_cell.length_b   1.000
_cell.length_c   1.000
_cell.angle_alpha   90.00
_cell.angle_beta   90.00
_cell.angle_gamma   90.00
#
_symmetry.space_group_name_H-M   'P 1'
#
loop_
_entity.id
_entity.type
_entity.pdbx_description
1 polymer ?
#
loop_
_entity_poly.entity_id
_entity_poly.type
_entity_poly.pdbx_seq_one_letter_code
_entity_poly.pdbx_strand_id
1 'polypeptide(L)'
;MRTIILNIILIMLFFGCATKNKLSEKLNESDQITYQHFAKDKFGEEVEFTFNSDKSYVICEKLNSKLQSNPNQLKEFFVYDIINGLTIYEDKIANAKIEWHNKTQLLITMQRGYITNPKDTGKWTYVFDLISKKKITETVKDKK
;
A
#
# COMPACT_ATOMS: atom_id res chain seq x y z
N MET A 1 31.83 59.47 -0.05
CA MET A 1 31.53 58.83 1.26
C MET A 1 30.14 58.20 1.38
N ARG A 2 29.19 58.40 0.45
CA ARG A 2 27.88 57.70 0.46
C ARG A 2 27.87 56.37 -0.31
N THR A 3 28.80 56.17 -1.25
CA THR A 3 28.89 54.96 -2.10
C THR A 3 29.62 53.79 -1.46
N ILE A 4 30.40 54.01 -0.39
CA ILE A 4 31.14 52.96 0.31
C ILE A 4 30.21 52.19 1.28
N ILE A 5 29.19 52.87 1.82
CA ILE A 5 28.23 52.28 2.76
C ILE A 5 27.31 51.26 2.06
N LEU A 6 27.01 51.47 0.77
CA LEU A 6 26.13 50.58 -0.01
C LEU A 6 26.76 49.22 -0.35
N ASN A 7 28.10 49.13 -0.39
CA ASN A 7 28.81 47.91 -0.76
C ASN A 7 29.06 46.95 0.42
N ILE A 8 28.87 47.42 1.66
CA ILE A 8 29.09 46.59 2.87
C ILE A 8 27.87 45.72 3.17
N ILE A 9 26.67 46.13 2.74
CA ILE A 9 25.42 45.38 2.96
C ILE A 9 25.31 44.16 2.02
N LEU A 10 25.98 44.17 0.87
CA LEU A 10 25.90 43.08 -0.12
C LEU A 10 26.78 41.86 0.24
N ILE A 11 27.75 42.00 1.15
CA ILE A 11 28.70 40.92 1.52
C ILE A 11 28.15 40.02 2.64
N MET A 12 27.09 40.43 3.34
CA MET A 12 26.49 39.63 4.43
C MET A 12 25.58 38.47 3.95
N LEU A 13 25.35 38.30 2.65
CA LEU A 13 24.43 37.28 2.13
C LEU A 13 25.09 35.92 1.80
N PHE A 14 26.38 35.72 2.08
CA PHE A 14 27.10 34.49 1.71
C PHE A 14 27.63 33.62 2.86
N PHE A 15 27.26 33.87 4.11
CA PHE A 15 27.61 32.99 5.23
C PHE A 15 26.34 32.48 5.93
N GLY A 16 25.82 31.34 5.46
CA GLY A 16 24.58 30.79 6.01
C GLY A 16 24.28 29.32 5.70
N CYS A 17 25.27 28.46 5.48
CA CYS A 17 25.06 27.00 5.58
C CYS A 17 26.37 26.31 5.98
N ALA A 18 26.55 26.06 7.27
CA ALA A 18 27.38 24.96 7.78
C ALA A 18 27.07 24.67 9.26
N THR A 19 25.80 24.41 9.58
CA THR A 19 25.48 23.76 10.85
C THR A 19 25.84 22.28 10.71
N LYS A 20 27.10 21.91 11.01
CA LYS A 20 27.42 20.53 11.36
C LYS A 20 26.92 20.28 12.77
N ASN A 21 25.61 20.12 12.91
CA ASN A 21 25.08 19.39 14.05
C ASN A 21 25.54 17.95 13.85
N LYS A 22 26.65 17.58 14.52
CA LYS A 22 26.81 16.21 15.00
C LYS A 22 25.73 16.00 16.08
N LEU A 23 24.48 15.94 15.63
CA LEU A 23 23.45 15.32 16.43
C LEU A 23 23.77 13.84 16.33
N SER A 24 24.29 13.32 17.44
CA SER A 24 24.22 11.92 17.77
C SER A 24 22.73 11.54 17.78
N GLU A 25 22.13 11.37 16.60
CA GLU A 25 20.94 10.55 16.44
C GLU A 25 21.41 9.12 16.66
N LYS A 26 21.38 8.74 17.93
CA LYS A 26 20.88 7.44 18.30
C LYS A 26 19.55 7.32 17.55
N LEU A 27 19.59 6.76 16.34
CA LEU A 27 18.40 6.34 15.61
C LEU A 27 17.66 5.44 16.59
N ASN A 28 16.68 6.01 17.29
CA ASN A 28 15.69 5.20 17.97
C ASN A 28 15.07 4.39 16.83
N GLU A 29 15.05 3.07 16.96
CA GLU A 29 14.28 2.17 16.09
C GLU A 29 12.77 2.51 16.05
N SER A 30 12.33 3.63 16.67
CA SER A 30 10.94 4.06 16.82
C SER A 30 10.41 4.99 15.72
N ASP A 31 11.26 5.54 14.84
CA ASP A 31 10.83 6.59 13.91
C ASP A 31 10.63 6.11 12.46
N GLN A 32 10.89 4.83 12.17
CA GLN A 32 10.37 4.22 10.95
C GLN A 32 8.89 3.89 11.15
N ILE A 33 8.01 4.66 10.50
CA ILE A 33 6.59 4.32 10.36
C ILE A 33 6.52 2.93 9.73
N THR A 34 6.17 1.93 10.53
CA THR A 34 6.02 0.56 10.07
C THR A 34 4.71 0.41 9.30
N TYR A 35 4.60 -0.63 8.48
CA TYR A 35 3.36 -0.94 7.78
C TYR A 35 2.19 -1.15 8.75
N GLN A 36 2.45 -1.62 9.98
CA GLN A 36 1.43 -1.76 11.03
C GLN A 36 0.92 -0.40 11.50
N HIS A 37 1.83 0.55 11.75
CA HIS A 37 1.44 1.90 12.16
C HIS A 37 0.65 2.59 11.06
N PHE A 38 1.16 2.54 9.82
CA PHE A 38 0.47 3.09 8.66
C PHE A 38 -0.93 2.48 8.46
N ALA A 39 -1.06 1.15 8.61
CA ALA A 39 -2.35 0.48 8.46
C ALA A 39 -3.35 0.89 9.56
N LYS A 40 -2.89 0.98 10.80
CA LYS A 40 -3.72 1.39 11.94
C LYS A 40 -4.21 2.83 11.76
N ASP A 41 -3.34 3.74 11.36
CA ASP A 41 -3.70 5.14 11.11
C ASP A 41 -4.68 5.27 9.94
N LYS A 42 -4.49 4.47 8.88
CA LYS A 42 -5.34 4.51 7.69
C LYS A 42 -6.74 3.93 7.93
N PHE A 43 -6.84 2.78 8.59
CA PHE A 43 -8.12 2.07 8.73
C PHE A 43 -8.84 2.34 10.05
N GLY A 44 -8.13 2.76 11.10
CA GLY A 44 -8.70 2.97 12.44
C GLY A 44 -9.28 1.71 13.10
N GLU A 45 -9.16 0.56 12.44
CA GLU A 45 -9.76 -0.73 12.79
C GLU A 45 -8.68 -1.83 12.82
N GLU A 46 -9.07 -3.06 13.17
CA GLU A 46 -8.20 -4.22 13.09
C GLU A 46 -7.80 -4.50 11.62
N VAL A 47 -6.56 -4.92 11.43
CA VAL A 47 -5.96 -5.16 10.10
C VAL A 47 -5.32 -6.55 10.07
N GLU A 48 -5.58 -7.30 9.01
CA GLU A 48 -4.91 -8.56 8.71
C GLU A 48 -3.69 -8.29 7.82
N PHE A 49 -2.57 -8.94 8.14
CA PHE A 49 -1.31 -8.77 7.42
C PHE A 49 -0.90 -10.09 6.77
N THR A 50 -0.79 -10.09 5.44
CA THR A 50 -0.35 -11.26 4.67
C THR A 50 0.90 -10.92 3.87
N PHE A 51 2.05 -11.48 4.25
CA PHE A 51 3.31 -11.28 3.55
C PHE A 51 3.38 -12.08 2.26
N ASN A 52 4.08 -11.52 1.27
CA ASN A 52 4.53 -12.30 0.13
C ASN A 52 5.65 -13.28 0.54
N SER A 53 6.08 -14.14 -0.39
CA SER A 53 6.99 -15.27 -0.10
C SER A 53 8.34 -14.86 0.51
N ASP A 54 8.86 -13.68 0.16
CA ASP A 54 10.15 -13.18 0.65
C ASP A 54 10.03 -12.01 1.63
N LYS A 55 8.79 -11.68 2.05
CA LYS A 55 8.47 -10.61 2.99
C LYS A 55 8.92 -9.21 2.51
N SER A 56 9.12 -9.00 1.21
CA SER A 56 9.38 -7.66 0.66
C SER A 56 8.10 -6.82 0.58
N TYR A 57 6.94 -7.48 0.51
CA TYR A 57 5.62 -6.85 0.44
C TYR A 57 4.66 -7.47 1.46
N VAL A 58 3.68 -6.68 1.87
CA VAL A 58 2.59 -7.12 2.74
C VAL A 58 1.25 -6.59 2.23
N ILE A 59 0.26 -7.47 2.15
CA ILE A 59 -1.14 -7.08 2.00
C ILE A 59 -1.65 -6.70 3.39
N CYS A 60 -2.17 -5.49 3.51
CA CYS A 60 -2.85 -4.98 4.70
C CYS A 60 -4.34 -4.93 4.39
N GLU A 61 -5.13 -5.83 4.97
CA GLU A 61 -6.57 -5.89 4.75
C GLU A 61 -7.34 -5.42 5.98
N LYS A 62 -8.33 -4.55 5.77
CA LYS A 62 -9.23 -4.13 6.84
C LYS A 62 -10.10 -5.32 7.28
N LEU A 63 -10.06 -5.68 8.57
CA LEU A 63 -11.05 -6.59 9.14
C LEU A 63 -12.37 -5.85 9.27
N ASN A 64 -13.38 -6.30 8.52
CA ASN A 64 -14.72 -5.82 8.76
C ASN A 64 -15.28 -6.49 10.03
N SER A 65 -15.91 -5.71 10.89
CA SER A 65 -16.61 -6.26 12.06
C SER A 65 -17.69 -7.26 11.62
N LYS A 66 -17.69 -8.45 12.23
CA LYS A 66 -18.61 -9.57 11.92
C LYS A 66 -20.10 -9.26 12.18
N LEU A 67 -20.43 -8.05 12.60
CA LEU A 67 -21.76 -7.68 13.12
C LEU A 67 -22.81 -7.43 12.04
N GLN A 68 -22.43 -7.29 10.76
CA GLN A 68 -23.39 -7.19 9.67
C GLN A 68 -23.08 -8.24 8.59
N SER A 69 -24.01 -9.18 8.43
CA SER A 69 -24.08 -10.07 7.27
C SER A 69 -24.48 -9.26 6.04
N ASN A 70 -23.58 -8.40 5.55
CA ASN A 70 -23.76 -7.68 4.31
C ASN A 70 -23.31 -8.60 3.16
N PRO A 71 -24.22 -9.01 2.25
CA PRO A 71 -23.87 -9.86 1.11
C PRO A 71 -22.99 -9.15 0.06
N ASN A 72 -22.72 -7.85 0.24
CA ASN A 72 -21.80 -7.04 -0.56
C ASN A 72 -20.69 -6.46 0.33
N GLN A 73 -20.06 -7.33 1.13
CA GLN A 73 -18.99 -6.90 2.02
C GLN A 73 -17.84 -6.32 1.19
N LEU A 74 -17.53 -5.04 1.45
CA LEU A 74 -16.43 -4.37 0.79
C LEU A 74 -15.11 -4.86 1.41
N LYS A 75 -14.23 -5.39 0.58
CA LYS A 75 -12.88 -5.73 0.98
C LYS A 75 -11.97 -4.56 0.64
N GLU A 76 -11.57 -3.82 1.67
CA GLU A 76 -10.64 -2.70 1.58
C GLU A 76 -9.23 -3.19 1.94
N PHE A 77 -8.26 -2.94 1.06
CA PHE A 77 -6.89 -3.39 1.27
C PHE A 77 -5.88 -2.49 0.56
N PHE A 78 -4.62 -2.59 1.00
CA PHE A 78 -3.48 -2.04 0.28
C PHE A 78 -2.29 -2.98 0.34
N VAL A 79 -1.34 -2.80 -0.57
CA VAL A 79 -0.05 -3.50 -0.58
C VAL A 79 1.03 -2.50 -0.25
N TYR A 80 1.81 -2.80 0.77
CA TYR A 80 2.92 -1.99 1.24
C TYR A 80 4.26 -2.59 0.84
N ASP A 81 5.14 -1.74 0.31
CA ASP A 81 6.55 -2.04 0.09
C ASP A 81 7.32 -1.75 1.38
N ILE A 82 7.79 -2.83 2.01
CA ILE A 82 8.45 -2.76 3.32
C ILE A 82 9.82 -2.10 3.19
N ILE A 83 10.50 -2.29 2.07
CA ILE A 83 11.85 -1.77 1.84
C ILE A 83 11.78 -0.26 1.56
N ASN A 84 10.84 0.15 0.70
CA ASN A 84 10.69 1.54 0.29
C ASN A 84 9.76 2.35 1.20
N GLY A 85 9.08 1.71 2.16
CA GLY A 85 8.23 2.38 3.13
C GLY A 85 7.00 3.07 2.52
N LEU A 86 6.40 2.48 1.47
CA LEU A 86 5.32 3.12 0.74
C LEU A 86 4.23 2.15 0.27
N THR A 87 3.01 2.67 0.11
CA THR A 87 1.91 1.91 -0.50
C THR A 87 2.11 1.85 -2.01
N ILE A 88 2.20 0.63 -2.56
CA ILE A 88 2.37 0.42 -4.00
C ILE A 88 1.05 0.12 -4.71
N TYR A 89 0.02 -0.34 -4.01
CA TYR A 89 -1.29 -0.59 -4.60
C TYR A 89 -2.37 -0.51 -3.52
N GLU A 90 -3.54 -0.03 -3.87
CA GLU A 90 -4.68 0.11 -2.98
C GLU A 90 -5.96 -0.07 -3.77
N ASP A 91 -6.91 -0.81 -3.22
CA ASP A 91 -8.22 -0.99 -3.83
C ASP A 91 -9.29 -1.34 -2.78
N LYS A 92 -10.54 -1.26 -3.23
CA LYS A 92 -11.73 -1.59 -2.45
C LYS A 92 -12.72 -2.33 -3.33
N ILE A 93 -12.84 -3.63 -3.11
CA ILE A 93 -13.54 -4.53 -4.03
C ILE A 93 -14.62 -5.29 -3.26
N ALA A 94 -15.87 -5.21 -3.75
CA ALA A 94 -16.98 -5.93 -3.15
C ALA A 94 -16.82 -7.44 -3.34
N ASN A 95 -17.09 -8.21 -2.28
CA ASN A 95 -17.08 -9.67 -2.30
C ASN A 95 -15.79 -10.28 -2.86
N ALA A 96 -14.66 -9.64 -2.57
CA ALA A 96 -13.36 -10.07 -3.03
C ALA A 96 -12.57 -10.81 -1.95
N LYS A 97 -11.80 -11.79 -2.41
CA LYS A 97 -10.68 -12.41 -1.70
C LYS A 97 -9.39 -12.02 -2.42
N ILE A 98 -8.41 -11.54 -1.68
CA ILE A 98 -7.10 -11.14 -2.20
C ILE A 98 -6.05 -12.07 -1.58
N GLU A 99 -5.24 -12.67 -2.43
CA GLU A 99 -4.16 -13.57 -2.01
C GLU A 99 -2.92 -13.29 -2.85
N TRP A 100 -1.75 -13.69 -2.37
CA TRP A 100 -0.55 -13.69 -3.20
C TRP A 100 -0.64 -14.80 -4.23
N HIS A 101 -0.51 -14.46 -5.51
CA HIS A 101 -0.27 -15.43 -6.58
C HIS A 101 1.22 -15.82 -6.62
N ASN A 102 2.10 -14.82 -6.51
CA ASN A 102 3.54 -14.98 -6.35
C ASN A 102 4.13 -13.72 -5.69
N LYS A 103 5.47 -13.56 -5.74
CA LYS A 103 6.18 -12.46 -5.08
C LYS A 103 5.65 -11.06 -5.44
N THR A 104 5.21 -10.84 -6.67
CA THR A 104 4.84 -9.50 -7.19
C THR A 104 3.44 -9.44 -7.78
N GLN A 105 2.64 -10.51 -7.59
CA GLN A 105 1.34 -10.62 -8.21
C GLN A 105 0.29 -11.06 -7.19
N LEU A 106 -0.89 -10.44 -7.29
CA LEU A 106 -2.06 -10.76 -6.48
C LEU A 106 -3.03 -11.62 -7.28
N LEU A 107 -3.59 -12.63 -6.63
CA LEU A 107 -4.78 -13.34 -7.11
C LEU A 107 -6.01 -12.69 -6.48
N ILE A 108 -6.86 -12.09 -7.30
CA ILE A 108 -8.09 -11.44 -6.84
C ILE A 108 -9.27 -12.26 -7.33
N THR A 109 -10.04 -12.83 -6.40
CA THR A 109 -11.25 -13.60 -6.68
C THR A 109 -12.47 -12.85 -6.18
N MET A 110 -13.42 -12.58 -7.06
CA MET A 110 -14.67 -11.86 -6.77
C MET A 110 -15.87 -12.79 -6.91
N GLN A 111 -16.87 -12.63 -6.04
CA GLN A 111 -18.17 -13.31 -6.17
C GLN A 111 -19.23 -12.34 -6.73
N ARG A 112 -19.82 -12.67 -7.88
CA ARG A 112 -20.96 -11.97 -8.46
C ARG A 112 -22.19 -12.20 -7.60
N GLY A 113 -22.98 -11.14 -7.42
CA GLY A 113 -24.25 -11.20 -6.68
C GLY A 113 -25.39 -11.88 -7.44
N TYR A 114 -25.17 -12.34 -8.67
CA TYR A 114 -26.15 -13.08 -9.45
C TYR A 114 -25.49 -14.21 -10.24
N ILE A 115 -26.19 -15.35 -10.32
CA ILE A 115 -25.79 -16.55 -11.05
C ILE A 115 -26.61 -16.60 -12.33
N THR A 116 -25.96 -16.68 -13.49
CA THR A 116 -26.66 -16.63 -14.78
C THR A 116 -27.22 -17.99 -15.21
N ASN A 117 -26.62 -19.08 -14.74
CA ASN A 117 -27.06 -20.45 -15.03
C ASN A 117 -26.52 -21.43 -13.96
N PRO A 118 -27.04 -22.66 -13.85
CA PRO A 118 -26.64 -23.61 -12.81
C PRO A 118 -25.16 -24.02 -12.78
N LYS A 119 -24.39 -23.77 -13.86
CA LYS A 119 -22.95 -24.05 -13.93
C LYS A 119 -22.09 -22.83 -13.62
N ASP A 120 -22.68 -21.65 -13.57
CA ASP A 120 -22.01 -20.40 -13.24
C ASP A 120 -21.77 -20.36 -11.72
N THR A 121 -20.51 -20.50 -11.31
CA THR A 121 -20.13 -20.41 -9.90
C THR A 121 -20.27 -18.99 -9.35
N GLY A 122 -20.51 -18.01 -10.22
CA GLY A 122 -20.50 -16.59 -9.91
C GLY A 122 -19.10 -16.06 -9.58
N LYS A 123 -18.06 -16.89 -9.66
CA LYS A 123 -16.68 -16.48 -9.33
C LYS A 123 -15.98 -15.94 -10.55
N TRP A 124 -15.31 -14.81 -10.37
CA TRP A 124 -14.38 -14.27 -11.35
C TRP A 124 -13.04 -14.02 -10.70
N THR A 125 -11.99 -14.62 -11.26
CA THR A 125 -10.62 -14.46 -10.77
C THR A 125 -9.76 -13.77 -11.82
N TYR A 126 -8.86 -12.90 -11.38
CA TYR A 126 -7.81 -12.34 -12.22
C TYR A 126 -6.51 -12.18 -11.42
N VAL A 127 -5.39 -12.14 -12.14
CA VAL A 127 -4.09 -11.84 -11.55
C VAL A 127 -3.80 -10.36 -11.74
N PHE A 128 -3.34 -9.66 -10.70
CA PHE A 128 -2.90 -8.27 -10.78
C PHE A 128 -1.40 -8.19 -10.55
N ASP A 129 -0.68 -7.60 -11.49
CA ASP A 129 0.76 -7.45 -11.42
C ASP A 129 1.15 -6.10 -10.80
N LEU A 130 1.86 -6.15 -9.67
CA LEU A 130 2.22 -4.98 -8.88
C LEU A 130 3.31 -4.13 -9.52
N ILE A 131 4.10 -4.68 -10.46
CA ILE A 131 5.18 -3.95 -11.11
C ILE A 131 4.63 -3.16 -12.29
N SER A 132 3.89 -3.82 -13.18
CA SER A 132 3.29 -3.22 -14.37
C SER A 132 1.97 -2.50 -14.09
N LYS A 133 1.37 -2.70 -12.90
CA LYS A 133 0.06 -2.15 -12.48
C LYS A 133 -1.08 -2.56 -13.42
N LYS A 134 -1.04 -3.78 -13.94
CA LYS A 134 -2.01 -4.28 -14.92
C LYS A 134 -2.67 -5.57 -14.45
N LYS A 135 -3.94 -5.73 -14.84
CA LYS A 135 -4.65 -7.01 -14.76
C LYS A 135 -4.10 -7.93 -15.83
N ILE A 136 -3.55 -9.07 -15.41
CA ILE A 136 -3.21 -10.19 -16.26
C ILE A 136 -4.41 -11.12 -16.21
N THR A 137 -5.22 -11.08 -17.27
CA THR A 137 -6.27 -12.07 -17.44
C THR A 137 -5.60 -13.36 -17.87
N GLU A 138 -5.27 -14.24 -16.92
CA GLU A 138 -5.12 -15.64 -17.28
C GLU A 138 -6.49 -16.11 -17.77
N THR A 139 -6.56 -16.45 -19.04
CA THR A 139 -7.70 -17.16 -19.60
C THR A 139 -7.71 -18.55 -18.97
N VAL A 140 -8.25 -18.65 -17.75
CA VAL A 140 -8.60 -19.94 -17.18
C VAL A 140 -9.75 -20.46 -18.04
N LYS A 141 -9.38 -21.18 -19.10
CA LYS A 141 -10.29 -22.13 -19.74
C LYS A 141 -10.66 -23.11 -18.65
N ASP A 142 -11.89 -23.04 -18.16
CA ASP A 142 -12.46 -24.07 -17.32
C ASP A 142 -12.13 -25.43 -17.97
N LYS A 143 -11.30 -26.22 -17.29
CA LYS A 143 -11.09 -27.61 -17.69
C LYS A 143 -12.41 -28.33 -17.45
N LYS A 144 -13.07 -28.59 -18.57
CA LYS A 144 -14.31 -29.33 -18.76
C LYS A 144 -14.33 -30.67 -18.04
#